data_AF-A0A9W9TSU4-F1
#
_entry.id   AF-A0A9W9TSU4-F1
#
_cell.length_a   1.000
_cell.length_b   1.000
_cell.length_c   1.000
_cell.angle_alpha   90.00
_cell.angle_beta   90.00
_cell.angle_gamma   90.00
#
_symmetry.space_group_name_H-M   'P 1'
#
loop_
_entity.id
_entity.type
_entity.pdbx_description
1 polymer ?
#
loop_
_entity_poly.entity_id
_entity_poly.type
_entity_poly.pdbx_seq_one_letter_code
_entity_poly.pdbx_strand_id
1 'polypeptide(L)'
;MAEEELGIAAVEDHTYEIKGGALFREADYERTITGKGESIIVFDPKADPRSPAIWENGQDPSVEETAIVPVGCQVSVIAAPVIGATVTFKRG
;
A
#
# COMPACT_ATOMS: atom_id res chain seq x y z
N MET A 1 -5.36 -3.03 26.74
CA MET A 1 -5.04 -3.92 25.60
C MET A 1 -5.07 -3.01 24.40
N ALA A 2 -3.92 -2.72 23.81
CA ALA A 2 -3.86 -1.86 22.62
C ALA A 2 -4.50 -2.65 21.49
N GLU A 3 -5.60 -2.15 20.94
CA GLU A 3 -6.15 -2.63 19.68
C GLU A 3 -5.10 -2.26 18.63
N GLU A 4 -4.23 -3.21 18.26
CA GLU A 4 -3.38 -3.06 17.09
C GLU A 4 -4.29 -2.67 15.93
N GLU A 5 -4.12 -1.46 15.39
CA GLU A 5 -4.78 -1.05 14.16
C GLU A 5 -4.32 -2.02 13.06
N LEU A 6 -5.09 -3.09 12.86
CA LEU A 6 -4.75 -4.12 11.89
C LEU A 6 -4.69 -3.55 10.46
N GLY A 7 -5.18 -2.34 10.22
CA GLY A 7 -5.27 -1.73 8.89
C GLY A 7 -6.53 -2.18 8.14
N ILE A 8 -6.63 -1.81 6.87
CA ILE A 8 -7.76 -2.09 5.96
C ILE A 8 -7.51 -3.44 5.25
N ALA A 9 -8.51 -4.33 5.25
CA ALA A 9 -8.47 -5.51 4.38
C ALA A 9 -8.75 -5.08 2.94
N ALA A 10 -7.77 -5.25 2.05
CA ALA A 10 -7.94 -4.91 0.64
C ALA A 10 -8.88 -5.89 -0.05
N VAL A 11 -9.87 -5.36 -0.78
CA VAL A 11 -10.80 -6.12 -1.63
C VAL A 11 -10.23 -6.17 -3.04
N GLU A 12 -10.17 -7.38 -3.60
CA GLU A 12 -9.73 -7.59 -4.98
C GLU A 12 -10.61 -6.83 -5.97
N ASP A 13 -9.97 -6.23 -6.99
CA ASP A 13 -10.60 -5.39 -8.02
C ASP A 13 -11.33 -4.14 -7.50
N HIS A 14 -11.19 -3.80 -6.21
CA HIS A 14 -11.70 -2.55 -5.66
C HIS A 14 -10.62 -1.46 -5.70
N THR A 15 -10.99 -0.29 -6.25
CA THR A 15 -10.15 0.90 -6.24
C THR A 15 -10.48 1.76 -5.02
N TYR A 16 -9.47 2.00 -4.18
CA TYR A 16 -9.55 2.86 -3.00
C TYR A 16 -9.13 4.28 -3.34
N GLU A 17 -9.96 5.26 -2.99
CA GLU A 17 -9.59 6.67 -3.00
C GLU A 17 -9.16 7.10 -1.59
N ILE A 18 -7.93 7.58 -1.44
CA ILE A 18 -7.32 7.89 -0.15
C ILE A 18 -6.98 9.37 -0.08
N LYS A 19 -7.33 10.02 1.03
CA LYS A 19 -6.95 11.40 1.36
C LYS A 19 -6.27 11.40 2.72
N GLY A 20 -5.02 11.85 2.80
CA GLY A 20 -4.19 11.77 4.00
C GLY A 20 -3.35 10.49 4.04
N GLY A 21 -3.91 9.38 4.51
CA GLY A 21 -3.20 8.11 4.47
C GLY A 21 -4.06 6.90 4.81
N ALA A 22 -3.57 5.73 4.45
CA ALA A 22 -4.19 4.43 4.73
C ALA A 22 -3.11 3.37 4.91
N LEU A 23 -3.35 2.45 5.85
CA LEU A 23 -2.55 1.23 6.00
C LEU A 23 -3.42 0.04 5.62
N PHE A 24 -2.95 -0.77 4.68
CA PHE A 24 -3.59 -2.03 4.29
C PHE A 24 -2.92 -3.20 5.01
N ARG A 25 -3.76 -4.13 5.47
CA ARG A 25 -3.40 -5.39 6.12
C ARG A 25 -2.39 -6.19 5.31
N GLU A 26 -1.67 -7.04 6.05
CA GLU A 26 -0.82 -8.09 5.47
C GLU A 26 -1.57 -8.83 4.37
N ALA A 27 -0.91 -9.10 3.25
CA ALA A 27 -1.49 -9.86 2.17
C ALA A 27 -1.55 -11.35 2.54
N ASP A 28 -2.74 -11.95 2.48
CA ASP A 28 -2.94 -13.39 2.72
C ASP A 28 -2.43 -14.27 1.55
N TYR A 29 -2.27 -13.66 0.38
CA TYR A 29 -1.75 -14.25 -0.85
C TYR A 29 -0.97 -13.18 -1.63
N GLU A 30 -0.07 -13.61 -2.52
CA GLU A 30 0.63 -12.68 -3.40
C GLU A 30 -0.38 -11.92 -4.26
N ARG A 31 -0.24 -10.59 -4.26
CA ARG A 31 -1.15 -9.71 -5.00
C ARG A 31 -0.37 -8.61 -5.68
N THR A 32 -0.90 -8.11 -6.78
CA THR A 32 -0.41 -6.92 -7.44
C THR A 32 -1.13 -5.70 -6.86
N ILE A 33 -0.40 -4.62 -6.63
CA ILE A 33 -0.95 -3.29 -6.38
C ILE A 33 -0.68 -2.41 -7.58
N THR A 34 -1.71 -1.72 -8.06
CA THR A 34 -1.60 -0.67 -9.08
C THR A 34 -2.15 0.61 -8.49
N GLY A 35 -1.38 1.70 -8.55
CA GLY A 35 -1.84 2.95 -7.99
C GLY A 35 -0.94 4.14 -8.26
N LYS A 36 -1.43 5.31 -7.84
CA LYS A 36 -0.74 6.60 -7.90
C LYS A 36 -1.03 7.38 -6.63
N GLY A 37 -0.09 8.21 -6.20
CA GLY A 37 -0.17 8.97 -4.96
C GLY A 37 1.18 9.53 -4.56
N GLU A 38 1.20 10.29 -3.47
CA GLU A 38 2.43 10.93 -2.96
C GLU A 38 3.47 9.89 -2.52
N SER A 39 3.05 8.85 -1.80
CA SER A 39 3.89 7.70 -1.49
C SER A 39 3.04 6.46 -1.24
N ILE A 40 3.36 5.37 -1.92
CA ILE A 40 2.77 4.03 -1.80
C ILE A 40 3.93 3.10 -1.53
N ILE A 41 3.96 2.50 -0.34
CA ILE A 41 5.08 1.73 0.16
C ILE A 41 4.62 0.31 0.43
N VAL A 42 5.32 -0.67 -0.15
CA VAL A 42 5.21 -2.09 0.20
C VAL A 42 6.36 -2.44 1.13
N PHE A 43 6.05 -3.00 2.30
CA PHE A 43 7.06 -3.36 3.28
C PHE A 43 6.67 -4.62 4.05
N ASP A 44 7.68 -5.33 4.56
CA ASP A 44 7.49 -6.43 5.50
C ASP A 44 7.40 -5.84 6.93
N PRO A 45 6.24 -5.91 7.61
CA PRO A 45 6.08 -5.37 8.96
C PRO A 45 6.93 -6.11 10.01
N LYS A 46 7.48 -7.29 9.68
CA LYS A 46 8.31 -8.12 10.57
C LYS A 46 9.81 -7.90 10.34
N ALA A 47 10.20 -7.18 9.30
CA ALA A 47 11.59 -6.85 9.03
C ALA A 47 12.17 -5.86 10.06
N ASP A 48 13.49 -5.79 10.19
CA ASP A 48 14.15 -4.74 11.00
C ASP A 48 13.70 -3.36 10.48
N PRO A 49 13.33 -2.40 11.34
CA PRO A 49 12.87 -1.07 10.91
C PRO A 49 13.85 -0.28 10.04
N ARG A 50 15.12 -0.68 10.00
CA ARG A 50 16.16 -0.10 9.13
C ARG A 50 16.26 -0.80 7.78
N SER A 51 15.52 -1.88 7.58
CA SER A 51 15.43 -2.56 6.30
C SER A 51 14.73 -1.64 5.30
N PRO A 52 15.22 -1.59 4.04
CA PRO A 52 14.54 -0.82 3.01
C PRO A 52 13.14 -1.41 2.75
N ALA A 53 12.23 -0.56 2.27
CA ALA A 53 10.97 -1.02 1.73
C ALA A 53 11.21 -1.99 0.57
N ILE A 54 10.27 -2.91 0.36
CA ILE A 54 10.31 -3.84 -0.77
C ILE A 54 10.11 -3.08 -2.07
N TRP A 55 9.21 -2.09 -2.03
CA TRP A 55 8.93 -1.21 -3.14
C TRP A 55 8.32 0.11 -2.64
N GLU A 56 8.59 1.19 -3.34
CA GLU A 56 7.96 2.49 -3.15
C GLU A 56 7.73 3.12 -4.53
N ASN A 57 6.57 3.73 -4.75
CA ASN A 57 6.33 4.48 -6.00
C ASN A 57 7.20 5.74 -6.04
N GLY A 58 7.77 6.04 -7.20
CA GLY A 58 9.12 6.57 -7.19
C GLY A 58 9.30 8.06 -7.45
N GLN A 59 8.47 8.71 -8.28
CA GLN A 59 8.85 10.02 -8.81
C GLN A 59 7.72 11.02 -9.12
N ASP A 60 6.51 10.56 -9.41
CA ASP A 60 5.41 11.44 -9.82
C ASP A 60 4.08 10.94 -9.26
N PRO A 61 3.39 11.73 -8.40
CA PRO A 61 2.11 11.33 -7.81
C PRO A 61 0.96 11.23 -8.82
N SER A 62 1.15 11.70 -10.05
CA SER A 62 0.18 11.59 -11.14
C SER A 62 0.36 10.32 -11.98
N VAL A 63 1.51 9.65 -11.88
CA VAL A 63 1.83 8.45 -12.64
C VAL A 63 1.36 7.22 -11.89
N GLU A 64 0.67 6.33 -12.61
CA GLU A 64 0.29 5.03 -12.09
C GLU A 64 1.45 4.05 -12.22
N GLU A 65 1.81 3.43 -11.10
CA GLU A 65 2.83 2.39 -11.04
C GLU A 65 2.22 1.09 -10.53
N THR A 66 2.89 -0.02 -10.83
CA THR A 66 2.44 -1.36 -10.43
C THR A 66 3.58 -2.12 -9.77
N ALA A 67 3.26 -2.79 -8.67
CA ALA A 67 4.21 -3.59 -7.91
C ALA A 67 3.57 -4.86 -7.35
N ILE A 68 4.43 -5.83 -6.99
CA ILE A 68 4.02 -7.03 -6.28
C ILE A 68 4.02 -6.74 -4.77
N VAL A 69 2.98 -7.22 -4.10
CA VAL A 69 2.84 -7.28 -2.65
C VAL A 69 2.97 -8.75 -2.24
N PRO A 70 4.14 -9.17 -1.73
CA PRO A 70 4.33 -10.55 -1.27
C PRO A 70 3.41 -10.89 -0.09
N VAL A 71 3.21 -12.19 0.11
CA VAL A 71 2.48 -12.72 1.28
C VAL A 71 3.09 -12.19 2.58
N GLY A 72 2.26 -11.76 3.51
CA GLY A 72 2.70 -11.23 4.81
C GLY A 72 3.21 -9.79 4.78
N CYS A 73 3.26 -9.15 3.60
CA CYS A 73 3.65 -7.74 3.49
C CYS A 73 2.44 -6.79 3.57
N GLN A 74 2.66 -5.60 4.09
CA GLN A 74 1.68 -4.52 4.19
C GLN A 74 1.87 -3.47 3.10
N VAL A 75 0.83 -2.64 2.91
CA VAL A 75 0.94 -1.45 2.07
C VAL A 75 0.56 -0.21 2.87
N SER A 76 1.48 0.74 2.96
CA SER A 76 1.19 2.08 3.45
C SER A 76 0.97 3.01 2.26
N VAL A 77 -0.07 3.84 2.34
CA VAL A 77 -0.34 4.88 1.36
C VAL A 77 -0.39 6.21 2.09
N ILE A 78 0.41 7.15 1.62
CA ILE A 78 0.39 8.56 2.02
C ILE A 78 -0.09 9.35 0.80
N ALA A 79 -1.11 10.17 1.03
CA ALA A 79 -1.81 10.91 0.01
C ALA A 79 -1.93 12.37 0.41
N ALA A 80 -1.45 13.28 -0.44
CA ALA A 80 -1.68 14.71 -0.24
C ALA A 80 -3.19 14.98 -0.11
N PRO A 81 -3.66 15.81 0.82
CA PRO A 81 -5.08 16.10 0.99
C PRO A 81 -5.79 16.65 -0.27
N VAL A 82 -5.01 17.30 -1.14
CA VAL A 82 -5.48 17.95 -2.36
C VAL A 82 -5.45 17.02 -3.58
N ILE A 83 -4.42 16.18 -3.71
CA ILE A 83 -4.22 15.30 -4.88
C ILE A 83 -4.90 13.93 -4.65
N GLY A 84 -4.90 13.45 -3.42
CA GLY A 84 -5.32 12.10 -3.08
C GLY A 84 -4.37 11.02 -3.60
N ALA A 85 -4.72 9.77 -3.34
CA ALA A 85 -4.09 8.60 -3.95
C ALA A 85 -5.19 7.62 -4.38
N THR A 86 -4.90 6.82 -5.40
CA THR A 86 -5.76 5.72 -5.82
C THR A 86 -4.96 4.43 -5.86
N VAL A 87 -5.46 3.37 -5.23
CA VAL A 87 -4.83 2.04 -5.27
C VAL A 87 -5.86 0.96 -5.56
N THR A 88 -5.49 0.00 -6.39
CA THR A 88 -6.28 -1.19 -6.71
C THR A 88 -5.42 -2.42 -6.46
N PHE A 89 -6.01 -3.43 -5.82
CA PHE A 89 -5.34 -4.71 -5.56
C PHE A 89 -5.93 -5.81 -6.44
N LYS A 90 -5.07 -6.64 -7.03
CA LYS A 90 -5.47 -7.80 -7.84
C LYS A 90 -4.67 -9.01 -7.42
N ARG A 91 -5.22 -10.22 -7.50
CA ARG A 91 -4.41 -11.42 -7.31
C ARG A 91 -3.26 -11.47 -8.33
N GLY A 92 -2.05 -11.77 -7.84
CA GLY A 92 -0.82 -11.92 -8.63
C GLY A 92 -0.69 -13.32 -9.22
#